data_AF-A0A7W1VDV2-F1
#
_entry.id   AF-A0A7W1VDV2-F1
#
_cell.length_a   1.000
_cell.length_b   1.000
_cell.length_c   1.000
_cell.angle_alpha   90.00
_cell.angle_beta   90.00
_cell.angle_gamma   90.00
#
_symmetry.space_group_name_H-M   'P 1'
#
loop_
_entity.id
_entity.type
_entity.pdbx_description
1 polymer ?
#
loop_
_entity_poly.entity_id
_entity_poly.type
_entity_poly.pdbx_seq_one_letter_code
_entity_poly.pdbx_strand_id
1 'polypeptide(L)'
;MKEIAEHFINESREFLSAKYLPKIERCLEQLTDEDVWWRPNEESNSIGNLVLNLEGNVREWLVGGVGNLPLSASGSGSSTSGK
;
A
#
# COMPACT_ATOMS: atom_id res chain seq x y z
N MET A 1 16.65 22.44 13.07
CA MET A 1 15.22 22.07 13.03
C MET A 1 14.71 22.03 11.59
N LYS A 2 14.72 23.14 10.84
CA LYS A 2 14.25 23.18 9.43
C LYS A 2 15.01 22.21 8.51
N GLU A 3 16.34 22.21 8.59
CA GLU A 3 17.20 21.30 7.80
C GLU A 3 16.93 19.81 8.07
N ILE A 4 16.68 19.43 9.33
CA ILE A 4 16.33 18.06 9.71
C ILE A 4 14.97 17.67 9.15
N ALA A 5 13.98 18.57 9.22
CA ALA A 5 12.66 18.33 8.67
C ALA A 5 12.68 18.18 7.14
N GLU A 6 13.45 19.03 6.45
CA GLU A 6 13.65 18.93 5.00
C GLU A 6 14.35 17.62 4.60
N HIS A 7 15.38 17.22 5.33
CA HIS A 7 16.07 15.95 5.12
C HIS A 7 15.13 14.76 5.33
N PHE A 8 14.33 14.78 6.40
CA PHE A 8 13.34 13.73 6.68
C PHE A 8 12.31 13.58 5.57
N ILE A 9 11.76 14.69 5.06
CA ILE A 9 10.78 14.66 3.98
C ILE A 9 11.41 14.11 2.68
N ASN A 10 12.63 14.53 2.35
CA ASN A 10 13.32 14.05 1.17
C ASN A 10 13.62 12.55 1.25
N GLU A 11 14.16 12.06 2.37
CA GLU A 11 14.41 10.63 2.56
C GLU A 11 13.11 9.82 2.54
N SER A 12 12.03 10.34 3.14
CA SER A 12 10.73 9.66 3.12
C SER A 12 10.18 9.51 1.70
N ARG A 13 10.31 10.55 0.86
CA ARG A 13 9.90 10.52 -0.55
C ARG A 13 10.74 9.51 -1.34
N GLU A 14 12.06 9.51 -1.13
CA GLU A 14 12.98 8.58 -1.77
C GLU A 14 12.66 7.13 -1.39
N PHE A 15 12.41 6.88 -0.10
CA PHE A 15 12.05 5.55 0.38
C PHE A 15 10.75 5.05 -0.25
N LEU A 16 9.69 5.86 -0.21
CA LEU A 16 8.39 5.46 -0.74
C LEU A 16 8.42 5.25 -2.25
N SER A 17 9.02 6.18 -3.00
CA SER A 17 8.94 6.19 -4.47
C SER A 17 10.04 5.42 -5.17
N ALA A 18 11.30 5.54 -4.72
CA ALA A 18 12.45 4.99 -5.44
C ALA A 18 13.01 3.70 -4.82
N LYS A 19 12.73 3.42 -3.53
CA LYS A 19 13.27 2.22 -2.85
C LYS A 19 12.25 1.13 -2.59
N TYR A 20 11.06 1.45 -2.08
CA TYR A 20 10.08 0.45 -1.68
C TYR A 20 9.15 0.06 -2.83
N LEU A 21 8.55 1.03 -3.51
CA LEU A 21 7.65 0.74 -4.64
C LEU A 21 8.32 -0.13 -5.73
N PRO A 22 9.54 0.17 -6.22
CA PRO A 22 10.15 -0.65 -7.26
C PRO A 22 10.48 -2.08 -6.80
N LYS A 23 10.71 -2.29 -5.50
CA LYS A 23 10.92 -3.65 -4.95
C LYS A 23 9.61 -4.44 -4.93
N ILE A 24 8.51 -3.79 -4.56
CA ILE A 24 7.18 -4.42 -4.59
C ILE A 24 6.85 -4.81 -6.03
N GLU A 25 7.01 -3.89 -6.98
CA GLU A 25 6.80 -4.14 -8.41
C GLU A 25 7.66 -5.30 -8.91
N ARG A 26 8.96 -5.31 -8.61
CA ARG A 26 9.87 -6.39 -9.01
C ARG A 26 9.47 -7.76 -8.45
N CYS A 27 8.92 -7.81 -7.24
CA CYS A 27 8.39 -9.04 -6.67
C CYS A 27 7.12 -9.49 -7.39
N LEU A 28 6.19 -8.57 -7.68
CA LEU A 28 4.94 -8.86 -8.36
C LEU A 28 5.13 -9.29 -9.82
N GLU A 29 6.12 -8.73 -10.53
CA GLU A 29 6.48 -9.11 -11.91
C GLU A 29 6.85 -10.59 -12.07
N GLN A 30 7.23 -11.26 -10.98
CA GLN A 30 7.63 -12.68 -11.00
C GLN A 30 6.46 -13.63 -10.73
N LEU A 31 5.27 -13.10 -10.44
CA LEU A 31 4.10 -13.86 -10.03
C LEU A 31 3.05 -13.85 -11.14
N THR A 32 2.30 -14.95 -11.25
CA THR A 32 1.08 -14.96 -12.06
C THR A 32 -0.06 -14.28 -11.30
N ASP A 33 -1.14 -13.90 -12.00
CA ASP A 33 -2.35 -13.39 -11.35
C ASP A 33 -2.91 -14.39 -10.32
N GLU A 34 -2.82 -15.70 -10.62
CA GLU A 34 -3.24 -16.74 -9.69
C GLU A 34 -2.42 -16.71 -8.40
N ASP A 35 -1.10 -16.60 -8.49
CA ASP A 35 -0.21 -16.50 -7.32
C ASP A 35 -0.50 -15.23 -6.49
N VAL A 36 -0.81 -14.11 -7.14
CA VAL A 36 -1.13 -12.84 -6.48
C VAL A 36 -2.40 -12.96 -5.64
N TRP A 37 -3.41 -13.68 -6.13
CA TRP A 37 -4.70 -13.85 -5.46
C TRP A 37 -4.81 -15.13 -4.63
N TRP A 38 -3.80 -16.00 -4.68
CA TRP A 38 -3.76 -17.23 -3.91
C TRP A 38 -3.68 -16.97 -2.39
N ARG A 39 -4.26 -17.89 -1.62
CA ARG A 39 -4.21 -17.92 -0.15
C ARG A 39 -4.00 -19.34 0.34
N PRO A 40 -3.20 -19.55 1.40
CA PRO A 40 -2.96 -20.89 1.97
C PRO A 40 -4.14 -21.45 2.76
N ASN A 41 -5.03 -20.60 3.28
CA ASN A 41 -6.22 -20.95 4.03
C ASN A 41 -7.18 -19.76 4.10
N GLU A 42 -8.34 -19.94 4.74
CA GLU A 42 -9.36 -18.90 4.77
C GLU A 42 -9.01 -17.66 5.60
N GLU A 43 -8.18 -17.84 6.62
CA GLU A 43 -7.78 -16.79 7.56
C GLU A 43 -6.60 -15.95 7.04
N SER A 44 -5.97 -16.37 5.94
CA SER A 44 -4.79 -15.72 5.38
C SER A 44 -5.15 -14.77 4.24
N ASN A 45 -4.53 -13.59 4.23
CA ASN A 45 -4.64 -12.65 3.12
C ASN A 45 -3.78 -13.09 1.93
N SER A 46 -4.30 -12.87 0.72
CA SER A 46 -3.52 -12.95 -0.51
C SER A 46 -2.52 -11.78 -0.61
N ILE A 47 -1.53 -11.91 -1.50
CA ILE A 47 -0.58 -10.83 -1.80
C ILE A 47 -1.35 -9.60 -2.33
N GLY A 48 -2.31 -9.82 -3.21
CA GLY A 48 -3.18 -8.76 -3.75
C GLY A 48 -3.91 -7.99 -2.63
N ASN A 49 -4.48 -8.69 -1.65
CA ASN A 49 -5.11 -8.04 -0.50
C ASN A 49 -4.11 -7.21 0.31
N LEU A 50 -2.88 -7.70 0.53
CA LEU A 50 -1.86 -6.94 1.26
C LEU A 50 -1.45 -5.67 0.52
N VAL A 51 -1.30 -5.72 -0.81
CA VAL A 51 -0.99 -4.55 -1.64
C VAL A 51 -2.13 -3.53 -1.62
N LEU A 52 -3.39 -3.97 -1.72
CA LEU A 52 -4.56 -3.09 -1.64
C LEU A 52 -4.65 -2.41 -0.26
N ASN A 53 -4.44 -3.14 0.82
CA ASN A 53 -4.42 -2.56 2.17
C ASN A 53 -3.26 -1.57 2.35
N LEU A 54 -2.09 -1.86 1.79
CA LEU A 54 -0.96 -0.95 1.81
C LEU A 54 -1.27 0.35 1.06
N GLU A 55 -1.86 0.25 -0.13
CA GLU A 55 -2.28 1.41 -0.93
C GLU A 55 -3.29 2.28 -0.17
N GLY A 56 -4.33 1.64 0.39
CA GLY A 56 -5.32 2.32 1.23
C GLY A 56 -4.68 3.05 2.40
N ASN A 57 -3.83 2.38 3.17
CA ASN A 57 -3.10 2.99 4.29
C ASN A 57 -2.25 4.19 3.83
N VAL A 58 -1.44 4.03 2.78
CA VAL A 58 -0.58 5.11 2.28
C VAL A 58 -1.41 6.31 1.82
N ARG A 59 -2.53 6.06 1.13
CA ARG A 59 -3.47 7.10 0.72
C ARG A 59 -4.06 7.81 1.93
N GLU A 60 -4.52 7.09 2.94
CA GLU A 60 -5.11 7.68 4.15
C GLU A 60 -4.11 8.58 4.88
N TRP A 61 -2.88 8.10 5.11
CA TRP A 61 -1.85 8.85 5.83
C TRP A 61 -1.30 10.04 5.05
N LEU A 62 -1.06 9.89 3.74
CA LEU A 62 -0.53 10.98 2.91
C LEU A 62 -1.61 11.99 2.52
N VAL A 63 -2.76 11.54 2.04
CA VAL A 63 -3.82 12.43 1.53
C VAL A 63 -4.67 12.99 2.67
N GLY A 64 -5.08 12.13 3.60
CA GLY A 64 -5.86 12.54 4.77
C GLY A 64 -5.02 13.23 5.84
N GLY A 65 -3.87 12.63 6.18
CA GLY A 65 -3.00 13.16 7.24
C GLY A 65 -2.20 14.40 6.82
N VAL A 66 -1.45 14.32 5.71
CA VAL A 66 -0.56 15.41 5.26
C VAL A 66 -1.28 16.38 4.32
N GLY A 67 -2.15 15.86 3.45
CA GLY A 67 -2.91 16.66 2.48
C GLY A 67 -4.15 17.37 3.06
N ASN A 68 -4.60 16.99 4.25
CA ASN A 68 -5.84 17.48 4.90
C ASN A 68 -7.07 17.44 3.97
N LEU A 69 -7.08 16.52 3.02
CA LEU A 69 -8.18 16.34 2.08
C LEU A 69 -9.19 15.37 2.70
N PRO A 70 -10.50 15.66 2.64
CA PRO A 70 -11.51 14.74 3.12
C PRO A 70 -11.44 13.45 2.29
N LEU A 71 -11.03 12.37 2.94
CA LEU A 71 -11.13 11.04 2.38
C LEU A 71 -12.62 10.69 2.35
N SER A 72 -13.21 10.72 1.16
CA SER A 72 -14.46 9.98 0.92
C SER A 72 -14.12 8.53 1.22
N ALA A 73 -14.66 7.97 2.31
CA ALA A 73 -14.49 6.57 2.69
C ALA A 73 -14.93 5.67 1.52
N SER A 74 -14.00 5.26 0.66
CA SER A 74 -14.21 4.11 -0.19
C SER A 74 -14.11 2.92 0.75
N GLY A 75 -15.27 2.38 1.12
CA GLY A 75 -15.40 1.37 2.16
C GLY A 75 -14.34 0.28 2.08
N SER A 76 -13.81 -0.07 3.25
CA SER A 76 -13.11 -1.32 3.51
C SER A 76 -14.06 -2.48 3.16
N GLY A 77 -14.14 -2.80 1.88
CA GLY A 77 -14.83 -3.98 1.38
C GLY A 77 -13.95 -5.19 1.68
N SER A 78 -14.05 -5.71 2.90
CA SER A 78 -13.81 -7.12 3.17
C SER A 78 -14.82 -7.91 2.32
N SER A 79 -14.48 -8.11 1.05
CA SER A 79 -15.27 -8.92 0.13
C SER A 79 -14.97 -10.37 0.44
N THR A 80 -15.65 -10.92 1.45
CA THR A 80 -15.92 -12.35 1.52
C THR A 80 -16.89 -12.69 0.40
N SER A 81 -16.39 -12.76 -0.83
CA SER A 81 -17.16 -13.32 -1.93
C SER A 81 -17.06 -14.84 -1.84
N GLY A 82 -18.03 -15.42 -1.14
CA GLY A 82 -18.36 -16.83 -1.31
C GLY A 82 -18.86 -17.05 -2.74
N LYS A 83 -18.12 -17.88 -3.49
CA LYS A 83 -18.59 -18.89 -4.43
C LYS A 83 -17.40 -19.71 -4.91
#